data_AF-A0A4Z1L4Z3-F1
#
_entry.id   AF-A0A4Z1L4Z3-F1
#
_cell.length_a   1.000
_cell.length_b   1.000
_cell.length_c   1.000
_cell.angle_alpha   90.00
_cell.angle_beta   90.00
_cell.angle_gamma   90.00
#
_symmetry.space_group_name_H-M   'P 1'
#
loop_
_entity.id
_entity.type
_entity.pdbx_description
1 polymer ?
#
loop_
_entity_poly.entity_id
_entity_poly.type
_entity_poly.pdbx_seq_one_letter_code
_entity_poly.pdbx_strand_id
1 'polypeptide(L)'
;MQYSTLFVSFLFSTAVAAQGYNGTLTETQTCKEMLKLNALVQLASNQTKVDAITGNNATRAASLQAKASAASMKLTELQSNTTLMADCAVIDSAIMTNSTCNQQFLLQKFVDFAANQTLVTATVNNDMTKVAEIELKASDAAEKLQTLQSNATLQAACPAVFMADECKMVVALQKIANLGMDDEKLNKIAKGNSTKEDNIKAAASVAGMQVMMLEANATLMAECQSMGIEVSNAATEKSTSSSSSSSTAESTASINKMSLTALFMGGLALGMAML
;
A
#
# COMPACT_ATOMS: atom_id res chain seq x y z
N MET A 1 -9.80 19.11 -21.72
CA MET A 1 -9.50 17.85 -21.02
C MET A 1 -9.91 18.01 -19.56
N GLN A 2 -11.17 17.75 -19.23
CA GLN A 2 -11.68 17.78 -17.86
C GLN A 2 -11.33 16.44 -17.20
N TYR A 3 -10.19 16.37 -16.52
CA TYR A 3 -9.87 15.21 -15.69
C TYR A 3 -10.74 15.27 -14.44
N SER A 4 -11.68 14.32 -14.34
CA SER A 4 -12.56 14.13 -13.18
C SER A 4 -11.76 14.13 -11.89
N THR A 5 -11.96 15.18 -11.10
CA THR A 5 -11.36 15.50 -9.81
C THR A 5 -11.94 14.63 -8.68
N LEU A 6 -12.05 13.32 -8.87
CA LEU A 6 -12.42 12.38 -7.80
C LEU A 6 -11.14 11.64 -7.38
N PHE A 7 -10.96 11.37 -6.08
CA PHE A 7 -9.78 10.73 -5.44
C PHE A 7 -8.68 11.61 -4.87
N VAL A 8 -9.05 12.52 -3.97
CA VAL A 8 -8.16 13.08 -2.94
C VAL A 8 -8.66 12.64 -1.56
N SER A 9 -8.78 11.33 -1.32
CA SER A 9 -9.38 10.86 -0.05
C SER A 9 -8.54 9.86 0.75
N PHE A 10 -7.28 9.53 0.40
CA PHE A 10 -6.54 8.54 1.18
C PHE A 10 -5.02 8.75 1.39
N LEU A 11 -4.50 9.97 1.30
CA LEU A 11 -3.06 10.22 1.57
C LEU A 11 -2.81 11.46 2.45
N PHE A 12 -3.56 11.63 3.53
CA PHE A 12 -3.15 12.49 4.65
C PHE A 12 -2.51 11.66 5.77
N SER A 13 -1.56 10.80 5.41
CA SER A 13 -0.53 10.41 6.37
C SER A 13 0.36 11.63 6.59
N THR A 14 0.59 11.97 7.85
CA THR A 14 1.54 12.99 8.30
C THR A 14 2.81 12.93 7.45
N ALA A 15 3.06 14.01 6.69
CA ALA A 15 4.30 14.16 5.97
C ALA A 15 5.42 14.30 7.00
N VAL A 16 6.06 13.17 7.34
CA VAL A 16 7.44 13.19 7.78
C VAL A 16 8.21 13.64 6.54
N ALA A 17 8.59 14.92 6.52
CA ALA A 17 9.50 15.41 5.51
C ALA A 17 10.78 14.60 5.63
N ALA A 18 11.04 13.74 4.64
CA ALA A 18 12.37 13.17 4.47
C ALA A 18 13.28 14.34 4.05
N GLN A 19 13.92 14.98 5.03
CA GLN A 19 14.97 15.95 4.79
C GLN A 19 16.08 15.29 3.97
N GLY A 20 16.39 15.86 2.81
CA GLY A 20 17.60 15.51 2.07
C GLY A 20 18.85 15.85 2.89
N TYR A 21 19.98 15.23 2.54
CA TYR A 21 21.29 15.59 3.07
C TYR A 21 21.49 17.11 2.94
N ASN A 22 21.64 17.81 4.08
CA ASN A 22 21.68 19.28 4.29
C ASN A 22 20.36 20.06 4.48
N GLY A 23 19.20 19.42 4.63
CA GLY A 23 17.96 20.11 5.01
C GLY A 23 17.25 20.88 3.90
N THR A 24 17.80 20.90 2.69
CA THR A 24 17.15 21.39 1.46
C THR A 24 16.35 20.26 0.79
N LEU A 25 15.14 20.58 0.33
CA LEU A 25 14.36 19.66 -0.49
C LEU A 25 15.01 19.54 -1.88
N THR A 26 15.12 18.31 -2.39
CA THR A 26 15.44 18.09 -3.81
C THR A 26 14.33 18.64 -4.70
N GLU A 27 14.62 19.00 -5.95
CA GLU A 27 13.60 19.48 -6.91
C GLU A 27 12.39 18.54 -6.99
N THR A 28 12.62 17.23 -7.06
CA THR A 28 11.55 16.22 -7.01
C THR A 28 10.72 16.28 -5.73
N GLN A 29 11.34 16.52 -4.58
CA GLN A 29 10.61 16.66 -3.31
C GLN A 29 9.80 17.96 -3.26
N THR A 30 10.35 19.06 -3.80
CA THR A 30 9.64 20.34 -3.92
C THR A 30 8.43 20.22 -4.84
N CYS A 31 8.54 19.54 -5.98
CA CYS A 31 7.41 19.28 -6.87
C CYS A 31 6.35 18.37 -6.22
N LYS A 32 6.77 17.32 -5.50
CA LYS A 32 5.85 16.49 -4.68
C LYS A 32 5.13 17.31 -3.63
N GLU A 33 5.82 18.26 -2.99
CA GLU A 33 5.21 19.15 -2.01
C GLU A 33 4.17 20.05 -2.69
N MET A 34 4.49 20.69 -3.81
CA MET A 34 3.53 21.50 -4.57
C MET A 34 2.26 20.72 -4.92
N LEU A 35 2.39 19.45 -5.32
CA LEU A 35 1.23 18.61 -5.62
C LEU A 35 0.38 18.29 -4.40
N LYS A 36 1.01 18.00 -3.25
CA LYS A 36 0.29 17.79 -1.99
C LYS A 36 -0.44 19.05 -1.56
N LEU A 37 0.20 20.21 -1.68
CA LEU A 37 -0.42 21.51 -1.38
C LEU A 37 -1.60 21.77 -2.31
N ASN A 38 -1.44 21.51 -3.62
CA ASN A 38 -2.50 21.67 -4.62
C ASN A 38 -3.69 20.75 -4.34
N ALA A 39 -3.43 19.48 -4.04
CA ALA A 39 -4.45 18.51 -3.68
C ALA A 39 -5.20 18.91 -2.40
N LEU A 40 -4.49 19.42 -1.38
CA LEU A 40 -5.11 19.92 -0.15
C LEU A 40 -6.00 21.15 -0.40
N VAL A 41 -5.55 22.10 -1.21
CA VAL A 41 -6.34 23.28 -1.60
C VAL A 41 -7.60 22.86 -2.36
N GLN A 42 -7.47 21.96 -3.35
CA GLN A 42 -8.61 21.41 -4.09
C GLN A 42 -9.57 20.64 -3.17
N LEU A 43 -9.06 19.85 -2.23
CA LEU A 43 -9.89 19.12 -1.29
C LEU A 43 -10.71 20.08 -0.42
N ALA A 44 -10.05 21.07 0.19
CA ALA A 44 -10.71 22.03 1.06
C ALA A 44 -11.73 22.91 0.34
N SER A 45 -11.59 23.09 -0.98
CA SER A 45 -12.56 23.80 -1.83
C SER A 45 -13.83 22.99 -2.14
N ASN A 46 -13.84 21.69 -1.88
CA ASN A 46 -15.00 20.83 -2.10
C ASN A 46 -15.66 20.47 -0.77
N GLN A 47 -16.68 21.26 -0.40
CA GLN A 47 -17.34 21.13 0.90
C GLN A 47 -17.87 19.72 1.17
N THR A 48 -18.47 19.06 0.17
CA THR A 48 -18.98 17.68 0.31
C THR A 48 -17.86 16.69 0.68
N LYS A 49 -16.67 16.81 0.10
CA LYS A 49 -15.53 15.95 0.47
C LYS A 49 -14.96 16.30 1.84
N VAL A 50 -14.91 17.59 2.18
CA VAL A 50 -14.51 18.03 3.52
C VAL A 50 -15.44 17.45 4.57
N ASP A 51 -16.75 17.54 4.36
CA ASP A 51 -17.77 17.01 5.27
C ASP A 51 -17.66 15.49 5.41
N ALA A 52 -17.46 14.78 4.31
CA ALA A 52 -17.25 13.33 4.32
C ALA A 52 -16.00 12.91 5.13
N ILE A 53 -14.87 13.60 4.95
CA ILE A 53 -13.61 13.27 5.65
C ILE A 53 -13.63 13.69 7.12
N THR A 54 -14.30 14.81 7.42
CA THR A 54 -14.38 15.36 8.77
C THR A 54 -15.48 14.72 9.60
N GLY A 55 -16.39 13.97 8.97
CA GLY A 55 -17.58 13.41 9.61
C GLY A 55 -18.54 14.52 10.05
N ASN A 56 -18.70 15.57 9.22
CA ASN A 56 -19.43 16.79 9.55
C ASN A 56 -18.94 17.51 10.81
N ASN A 57 -17.69 17.28 11.24
CA ASN A 57 -17.13 17.95 12.40
C ASN A 57 -16.61 19.34 12.01
N ALA A 58 -17.33 20.38 12.44
CA ALA A 58 -17.02 21.77 12.13
C ALA A 58 -15.60 22.20 12.54
N THR A 59 -15.09 21.73 13.68
CA THR A 59 -13.74 22.06 14.15
C THR A 59 -12.66 21.43 13.25
N ARG A 60 -12.87 20.18 12.82
CA ARG A 60 -11.96 19.51 11.88
C ARG A 60 -12.04 20.14 10.49
N ALA A 61 -13.22 20.53 10.03
CA ALA A 61 -13.40 21.25 8.77
C ALA A 61 -12.68 22.60 8.78
N ALA A 62 -12.84 23.39 9.85
CA ALA A 62 -12.12 24.66 10.03
C ALA A 62 -10.60 24.47 10.07
N SER A 63 -10.11 23.42 10.75
CA SER A 63 -8.68 23.08 10.77
C SER A 63 -8.15 22.72 9.37
N LEU A 64 -8.92 21.97 8.58
CA LEU A 64 -8.56 21.60 7.22
C LEU A 64 -8.53 22.82 6.29
N GLN A 65 -9.53 23.71 6.41
CA GLN A 65 -9.57 24.98 5.67
C GLN A 65 -8.39 25.88 6.03
N ALA A 66 -8.05 26.01 7.32
CA ALA A 66 -6.89 26.80 7.75
C ALA A 66 -5.56 26.23 7.17
N LYS A 67 -5.39 24.91 7.18
CA LYS A 67 -4.25 24.24 6.55
C LYS A 67 -4.22 24.47 5.04
N ALA A 68 -5.37 24.46 4.37
CA ALA A 68 -5.47 24.74 2.95
C ALA A 68 -5.15 26.20 2.63
N SER A 69 -5.56 27.17 3.45
CA SER A 69 -5.16 28.57 3.29
C SER A 69 -3.65 28.75 3.44
N ALA A 70 -3.03 28.13 4.45
CA ALA A 70 -1.57 28.14 4.61
C ALA A 70 -0.87 27.46 3.42
N ALA A 71 -1.42 26.34 2.94
CA ALA A 71 -0.92 25.64 1.78
C ALA A 71 -1.01 26.51 0.51
N SER A 72 -2.10 27.23 0.30
CA SER A 72 -2.30 28.13 -0.83
C SER A 72 -1.25 29.25 -0.88
N MET A 73 -0.91 29.84 0.27
CA MET A 73 0.15 30.84 0.35
C MET A 73 1.51 30.25 -0.04
N LYS A 74 1.86 29.09 0.51
CA LYS A 74 3.11 28.39 0.17
C LYS A 74 3.15 27.94 -1.29
N LEU A 75 2.00 27.54 -1.85
CA LEU A 75 1.87 27.15 -3.25
C LEU A 75 2.13 28.37 -4.17
N THR A 76 1.59 29.54 -3.82
CA THR A 76 1.84 30.80 -4.55
C THR A 76 3.32 31.19 -4.52
N GLU A 77 3.96 31.04 -3.36
CA GLU A 77 5.40 31.28 -3.21
C GLU A 77 6.23 30.35 -4.12
N LEU A 78 5.95 29.04 -4.10
CA LEU A 78 6.65 28.06 -4.94
C LEU A 78 6.38 28.27 -6.44
N GLN A 79 5.15 28.68 -6.81
CA GLN A 79 4.77 28.98 -8.19
C GLN A 79 5.45 30.22 -8.78
N SER A 80 5.98 31.11 -7.93
CA SER A 80 6.69 32.32 -8.39
C SER A 80 8.02 31.99 -9.08
N ASN A 81 8.57 30.79 -8.89
CA ASN A 81 9.77 30.31 -9.56
C ASN A 81 9.40 29.58 -10.86
N THR A 82 9.59 30.27 -12.00
CA THR A 82 9.20 29.77 -13.33
C THR A 82 10.01 28.56 -13.79
N THR A 83 11.29 28.48 -13.43
CA THR A 83 12.15 27.33 -13.73
C THR A 83 11.66 26.09 -12.97
N LEU A 84 11.45 26.24 -11.67
CA LEU A 84 10.86 25.19 -10.83
C LEU A 84 9.51 24.73 -11.39
N MET A 85 8.70 25.64 -11.93
CA MET A 85 7.41 25.28 -12.51
C MET A 85 7.51 24.46 -13.80
N ALA A 86 8.49 24.74 -14.65
CA ALA A 86 8.75 23.94 -15.84
C ALA A 86 9.21 22.53 -15.46
N ASP A 87 10.14 22.40 -14.51
CA ASP A 87 10.64 21.11 -14.04
C ASP A 87 9.55 20.31 -13.33
N CYS A 88 8.74 20.99 -12.50
CA CYS A 88 7.64 20.37 -11.81
C CYS A 88 6.51 19.92 -12.74
N ALA A 89 6.30 20.52 -13.92
CA ALA A 89 5.30 20.03 -14.86
C ALA A 89 5.64 18.64 -15.41
N VAL A 90 6.92 18.39 -15.72
CA VAL A 90 7.40 17.08 -16.16
C VAL A 90 7.34 16.07 -15.02
N ILE A 91 7.81 16.47 -13.84
CA ILE A 91 7.79 15.63 -12.64
C ILE A 91 6.35 15.33 -12.19
N ASP A 92 5.43 16.27 -12.32
CA ASP A 92 4.00 16.10 -12.01
C ASP A 92 3.38 15.04 -12.91
N SER A 93 3.61 15.11 -14.22
CA SER A 93 3.13 14.07 -15.14
C SER A 93 3.66 12.68 -14.76
N ALA A 94 4.92 12.57 -14.32
CA ALA A 94 5.49 11.31 -13.86
C ALA A 94 4.91 10.85 -12.51
N ILE A 95 4.74 11.76 -11.55
CA ILE A 95 4.15 11.47 -10.24
C ILE A 95 2.69 11.06 -10.37
N MET A 96 1.91 11.77 -11.17
CA MET A 96 0.51 11.47 -11.41
C MET A 96 0.36 10.11 -12.09
N THR A 97 1.15 9.86 -13.14
CA THR A 97 1.21 8.53 -13.77
C THR A 97 1.52 7.45 -12.75
N ASN A 98 2.60 7.60 -11.96
CA ASN A 98 2.99 6.62 -10.94
C ASN A 98 1.90 6.43 -9.88
N SER A 99 1.31 7.52 -9.37
CA SER A 99 0.21 7.46 -8.40
C SER A 99 -1.03 6.76 -8.96
N THR A 100 -1.39 7.02 -10.20
CA THR A 100 -2.52 6.36 -10.86
C THR A 100 -2.22 4.89 -11.13
N CYS A 101 -0.99 4.54 -11.50
CA CYS A 101 -0.55 3.15 -11.61
C CYS A 101 -0.57 2.44 -10.25
N ASN A 102 -0.04 3.02 -9.18
CA ASN A 102 -0.11 2.41 -7.83
C ASN A 102 -1.56 2.20 -7.40
N GLN A 103 -2.44 3.17 -7.70
CA GLN A 103 -3.87 3.00 -7.45
C GLN A 103 -4.44 1.84 -8.26
N GLN A 104 -4.09 1.72 -9.54
CA GLN A 104 -4.54 0.61 -10.37
C GLN A 104 -4.08 -0.73 -9.83
N PHE A 105 -2.81 -0.83 -9.43
CA PHE A 105 -2.22 -2.01 -8.81
C PHE A 105 -2.98 -2.40 -7.52
N LEU A 106 -3.22 -1.45 -6.62
CA LEU A 106 -3.95 -1.71 -5.38
C LEU A 106 -5.40 -2.11 -5.62
N LEU A 107 -6.10 -1.47 -6.56
CA LEU A 107 -7.46 -1.84 -6.94
C LEU A 107 -7.51 -3.25 -7.51
N GLN A 108 -6.56 -3.61 -8.39
CA GLN A 108 -6.46 -4.96 -8.94
C GLN A 108 -6.28 -6.00 -7.83
N LYS A 109 -5.30 -5.81 -6.93
CA LYS A 109 -5.07 -6.75 -5.82
C LYS A 109 -6.28 -6.84 -4.88
N PHE A 110 -7.01 -5.74 -4.68
CA PHE A 110 -8.22 -5.74 -3.85
C PHE A 110 -9.38 -6.50 -4.51
N VAL A 111 -9.58 -6.33 -5.82
CA VAL A 111 -10.56 -7.11 -6.58
C VAL A 111 -10.19 -8.60 -6.56
N ASP A 112 -8.91 -8.94 -6.75
CA ASP A 112 -8.43 -10.32 -6.71
C ASP A 112 -8.64 -10.96 -5.33
N PHE A 113 -8.46 -10.18 -4.26
CA PHE A 113 -8.77 -10.60 -2.89
C PHE A 113 -10.26 -10.86 -2.70
N ALA A 114 -11.10 -9.90 -3.08
CA ALA A 114 -12.54 -10.00 -2.88
C ALA A 114 -13.16 -11.16 -3.67
N ALA A 115 -12.58 -11.51 -4.82
CA ALA A 115 -12.97 -12.68 -5.61
C ALA A 115 -12.63 -14.03 -4.93
N ASN A 116 -11.77 -14.05 -3.90
CA ASN A 116 -11.49 -15.24 -3.12
C ASN A 116 -12.40 -15.33 -1.89
N GLN A 117 -13.59 -15.90 -2.09
CA GLN A 117 -14.61 -16.02 -1.04
C GLN A 117 -14.06 -16.65 0.24
N THR A 118 -13.35 -17.78 0.14
CA THR A 118 -12.81 -18.50 1.30
C THR A 118 -11.89 -17.62 2.12
N LEU A 119 -11.01 -16.86 1.46
CA LEU A 119 -10.08 -15.98 2.12
C LEU A 119 -10.76 -14.77 2.75
N VAL A 120 -11.71 -14.14 2.03
CA VAL A 120 -12.49 -13.01 2.55
C VAL A 120 -13.25 -13.44 3.78
N THR A 121 -13.98 -14.56 3.71
CA THR A 121 -14.73 -15.13 4.83
C THR A 121 -13.82 -15.45 6.02
N ALA A 122 -12.66 -16.08 5.79
CA ALA A 122 -11.69 -16.36 6.86
C ALA A 122 -11.14 -15.06 7.49
N THR A 123 -10.81 -14.06 6.66
CA THR A 123 -10.27 -12.77 7.08
C THR A 123 -11.21 -12.03 8.03
N VAL A 124 -12.51 -12.10 7.76
CA VAL A 124 -13.53 -11.43 8.57
C VAL A 124 -14.15 -12.35 9.62
N ASN A 125 -13.52 -13.48 9.94
CA ASN A 125 -13.98 -14.45 10.94
C ASN A 125 -15.43 -14.94 10.69
N ASN A 126 -15.78 -15.19 9.43
CA ASN A 126 -17.13 -15.57 8.99
C ASN A 126 -18.22 -14.52 9.26
N ASP A 127 -17.86 -13.26 9.50
CA ASP A 127 -18.81 -12.14 9.60
C ASP A 127 -19.36 -11.80 8.20
N MET A 128 -20.54 -12.35 7.89
CA MET A 128 -21.19 -12.20 6.58
C MET A 128 -21.54 -10.75 6.24
N THR A 129 -21.74 -9.88 7.23
CA THR A 129 -21.98 -8.45 6.98
C THR A 129 -20.72 -7.79 6.43
N LYS A 130 -19.55 -8.13 7.00
CA LYS A 130 -18.26 -7.65 6.49
C LYS A 130 -17.88 -8.25 5.15
N VAL A 131 -18.23 -9.52 4.90
CA VAL A 131 -18.09 -10.14 3.57
C VAL A 131 -18.84 -9.32 2.53
N ALA A 132 -20.13 -9.03 2.77
CA ALA A 132 -20.95 -8.24 1.86
C ALA A 132 -20.41 -6.81 1.68
N GLU A 133 -19.88 -6.19 2.74
CA GLU A 133 -19.24 -4.86 2.64
C GLU A 133 -17.98 -4.89 1.76
N ILE A 134 -17.16 -5.95 1.87
CA ILE A 134 -15.97 -6.15 1.03
C ILE A 134 -16.37 -6.35 -0.43
N GLU A 135 -17.37 -7.20 -0.70
CA GLU A 135 -17.90 -7.45 -2.05
C GLU A 135 -18.43 -6.16 -2.69
N LEU A 136 -19.18 -5.35 -1.93
CA LEU A 136 -19.70 -4.06 -2.40
C LEU A 136 -18.55 -3.10 -2.78
N LYS A 137 -17.56 -2.94 -1.88
CA LYS A 137 -16.38 -2.10 -2.16
C LYS A 137 -15.56 -2.65 -3.33
N ALA A 138 -15.52 -3.96 -3.52
CA ALA A 138 -14.81 -4.59 -4.62
C ALA A 138 -15.49 -4.34 -5.96
N SER A 139 -16.82 -4.27 -5.99
CA SER A 139 -17.58 -3.83 -7.16
C SER A 139 -17.21 -2.39 -7.56
N ASP A 140 -17.24 -1.45 -6.61
CA ASP A 140 -16.83 -0.06 -6.84
C ASP A 140 -15.36 0.03 -7.31
N ALA A 141 -14.48 -0.79 -6.70
CA ALA A 141 -13.09 -0.87 -7.09
C ALA A 141 -12.91 -1.42 -8.51
N ALA A 142 -13.71 -2.40 -8.93
CA ALA A 142 -13.68 -3.00 -10.26
C ALA A 142 -14.14 -2.01 -11.34
N GLU A 143 -15.23 -1.27 -11.11
CA GLU A 143 -15.69 -0.23 -12.04
C GLU A 143 -14.63 0.86 -12.25
N LYS A 144 -13.98 1.25 -11.15
CA LYS A 144 -12.90 2.23 -11.21
C LYS A 144 -11.65 1.68 -11.89
N LEU A 145 -11.30 0.42 -11.61
CA LEU A 145 -10.19 -0.27 -12.25
C LEU A 145 -10.41 -0.32 -13.76
N GLN A 146 -11.62 -0.65 -14.21
CA GLN A 146 -12.01 -0.64 -15.62
C GLN A 146 -11.85 0.76 -16.25
N THR A 147 -12.25 1.81 -15.52
CA THR A 147 -12.07 3.20 -15.96
C THR A 147 -10.58 3.52 -16.18
N LEU A 148 -9.70 3.12 -15.25
CA LEU A 148 -8.25 3.31 -15.38
C LEU A 148 -7.65 2.46 -16.51
N GLN A 149 -8.12 1.22 -16.68
CA GLN A 149 -7.66 0.30 -17.73
C GLN A 149 -8.04 0.79 -19.14
N SER A 150 -9.12 1.58 -19.28
CA SER A 150 -9.51 2.16 -20.57
C SER A 150 -8.55 3.22 -21.11
N ASN A 151 -7.65 3.77 -20.28
CA ASN A 151 -6.67 4.77 -20.70
C ASN A 151 -5.40 4.09 -21.24
N ALA A 152 -5.30 3.97 -22.57
CA ALA A 152 -4.18 3.30 -23.24
C ALA A 152 -2.79 3.90 -22.90
N THR A 153 -2.69 5.22 -22.79
CA THR A 153 -1.43 5.90 -22.42
C THR A 153 -0.99 5.52 -21.01
N LEU A 154 -1.94 5.48 -20.07
CA LEU A 154 -1.68 5.02 -18.71
C LEU A 154 -1.27 3.54 -18.70
N GLN A 155 -1.97 2.68 -19.44
CA GLN A 155 -1.64 1.25 -19.54
C GLN A 155 -0.24 1.00 -20.10
N ALA A 156 0.23 1.84 -21.02
CA ALA A 156 1.58 1.75 -21.54
C ALA A 156 2.66 2.16 -20.51
N ALA A 157 2.32 3.03 -19.56
CA ALA A 157 3.26 3.56 -18.56
C ALA A 157 3.31 2.75 -17.25
N CYS A 158 2.25 2.01 -16.92
CA CYS A 158 2.15 1.28 -15.65
C CYS A 158 3.00 0.01 -15.46
N PRO A 159 3.46 -0.74 -16.47
CA PRO A 159 4.15 -2.00 -16.25
C PRO A 159 5.38 -1.89 -15.33
N ALA A 160 6.24 -0.89 -15.55
CA ALA A 160 7.41 -0.66 -14.70
C ALA A 160 7.02 -0.28 -13.26
N VAL A 161 5.93 0.47 -13.10
CA VAL A 161 5.43 0.87 -11.78
C VAL A 161 4.85 -0.34 -11.02
N PHE A 162 4.11 -1.21 -11.72
CA PHE A 162 3.57 -2.44 -11.13
C PHE A 162 4.69 -3.36 -10.67
N MET A 163 5.74 -3.55 -11.47
CA MET A 163 6.90 -4.34 -11.06
C MET A 163 7.57 -3.74 -9.82
N ALA A 164 7.78 -2.42 -9.80
CA ALA A 164 8.34 -1.75 -8.62
C ALA A 164 7.47 -1.93 -7.37
N ASP A 165 6.15 -1.88 -7.51
CA ASP A 165 5.21 -2.08 -6.39
C ASP A 165 5.10 -3.54 -5.94
N GLU A 166 5.20 -4.51 -6.86
CA GLU A 166 5.33 -5.92 -6.53
C GLU A 166 6.61 -6.17 -5.72
N CYS A 167 7.74 -5.61 -6.15
CA CYS A 167 8.99 -5.69 -5.40
C CYS A 167 8.89 -5.08 -3.99
N LYS A 168 8.27 -3.90 -3.87
CA LYS A 168 8.03 -3.28 -2.54
C LYS A 168 7.11 -4.13 -1.67
N MET A 169 6.12 -4.78 -2.26
CA MET A 169 5.23 -5.71 -1.56
C MET A 169 6.00 -6.93 -1.04
N VAL A 170 6.90 -7.51 -1.83
CA VAL A 170 7.78 -8.60 -1.37
C VAL A 170 8.60 -8.13 -0.17
N VAL A 171 9.22 -6.95 -0.25
CA VAL A 171 9.99 -6.38 0.87
C VAL A 171 9.12 -6.15 2.11
N ALA A 172 7.89 -5.67 1.94
CA ALA A 172 6.96 -5.46 3.04
C ALA A 172 6.56 -6.79 3.70
N LEU A 173 6.24 -7.81 2.91
CA LEU A 173 5.96 -9.17 3.38
C LEU A 173 7.17 -9.76 4.10
N GLN A 174 8.38 -9.56 3.58
CA GLN A 174 9.62 -10.02 4.20
C GLN A 174 9.83 -9.36 5.57
N LYS A 175 9.55 -8.07 5.69
CA LYS A 175 9.60 -7.37 6.98
C LYS A 175 8.58 -7.95 7.98
N ILE A 176 7.38 -8.30 7.51
CA ILE A 176 6.35 -8.93 8.35
C ILE A 176 6.79 -10.34 8.76
N ALA A 177 7.34 -11.14 7.83
CA ALA A 177 7.89 -12.46 8.11
C ALA A 177 9.01 -12.40 9.16
N ASN A 178 9.97 -11.49 8.98
CA ASN A 178 11.07 -11.25 9.92
C ASN A 178 10.56 -10.79 11.29
N LEU A 179 9.49 -9.98 11.32
CA LEU A 179 8.90 -9.53 12.59
C LEU A 179 8.41 -10.72 13.41
N GLY A 180 7.75 -11.70 12.79
CA GLY A 180 7.29 -12.93 13.47
C GLY A 180 8.39 -13.78 14.10
N MET A 181 9.64 -13.61 13.67
CA MET A 181 10.80 -14.35 14.17
C MET A 181 11.60 -13.61 15.24
N ASP A 182 11.16 -12.39 15.59
CA ASP A 182 11.78 -11.50 16.58
C ASP A 182 10.87 -11.40 17.81
N ASP A 183 10.99 -12.36 18.72
CA ASP A 183 10.15 -12.45 19.93
C ASP A 183 10.23 -11.17 20.79
N GLU A 184 11.37 -10.46 20.79
CA GLU A 184 11.53 -9.23 21.57
C GLU A 184 10.71 -8.08 20.95
N LYS A 185 10.77 -7.91 19.63
CA LYS A 185 9.92 -6.92 18.93
C LYS A 185 8.45 -7.31 19.01
N LEU A 186 8.13 -8.60 18.89
CA LEU A 186 6.75 -9.07 18.99
C LEU A 186 6.17 -8.76 20.36
N ASN A 187 6.87 -9.10 21.45
CA ASN A 187 6.41 -8.85 22.80
C ASN A 187 6.18 -7.35 23.06
N LYS A 188 7.06 -6.47 22.52
CA LYS A 188 6.87 -5.01 22.57
C LYS A 188 5.60 -4.54 21.82
N ILE A 189 5.32 -5.11 20.64
CA ILE A 189 4.14 -4.75 19.83
C ILE A 189 2.85 -5.34 20.42
N ALA A 190 2.93 -6.56 20.93
CA ALA A 190 1.86 -7.28 21.58
C ALA A 190 1.55 -6.73 22.98
N LYS A 191 2.49 -5.98 23.58
CA LYS A 191 2.40 -5.43 24.95
C LYS A 191 2.08 -6.53 25.98
N GLY A 192 2.67 -7.71 25.80
CA GLY A 192 2.42 -8.88 26.65
C GLY A 192 1.08 -9.59 26.44
N ASN A 193 0.29 -9.24 25.41
CA ASN A 193 -0.92 -9.98 25.05
C ASN A 193 -0.57 -11.20 24.18
N SER A 194 -0.67 -12.41 24.75
CA SER A 194 -0.32 -13.65 24.07
C SER A 194 -1.17 -13.92 22.82
N THR A 195 -2.47 -13.63 22.84
CA THR A 195 -3.33 -13.80 21.65
C THR A 195 -2.90 -12.89 20.50
N LYS A 196 -2.52 -11.65 20.81
CA LYS A 196 -1.99 -10.72 19.80
C LYS A 196 -0.64 -11.19 19.28
N GLU A 197 0.20 -11.74 20.16
CA GLU A 197 1.49 -12.33 19.79
C GLU A 197 1.31 -13.50 18.81
N ASP A 198 0.44 -14.45 19.14
CA ASP A 198 0.13 -15.63 18.32
C ASP A 198 -0.44 -15.23 16.96
N ASN A 199 -1.31 -14.22 16.92
CA ASN A 199 -1.87 -13.70 15.68
C ASN A 199 -0.80 -13.07 14.77
N ILE A 200 0.14 -12.31 15.35
CA ILE A 200 1.25 -11.74 14.57
C ILE A 200 2.18 -12.86 14.06
N LYS A 201 2.46 -13.90 14.88
CA LYS A 201 3.23 -15.07 14.45
C LYS A 201 2.56 -15.81 13.30
N ALA A 202 1.24 -16.01 13.36
CA ALA A 202 0.48 -16.61 12.28
C ALA A 202 0.54 -15.78 10.99
N ALA A 203 0.32 -14.46 11.08
CA ALA A 203 0.41 -13.55 9.94
C ALA A 203 1.83 -13.52 9.33
N ALA A 204 2.86 -13.54 10.16
CA ALA A 204 4.25 -13.58 9.73
C ALA A 204 4.62 -14.90 9.03
N SER A 205 4.11 -16.04 9.51
CA SER A 205 4.28 -17.33 8.84
C SER A 205 3.65 -17.33 7.44
N VAL A 206 2.43 -16.79 7.32
CA VAL A 206 1.75 -16.60 6.03
C VAL A 206 2.54 -15.68 5.11
N ALA A 207 3.05 -14.55 5.63
CA ALA A 207 3.90 -13.63 4.86
C ALA A 207 5.20 -14.32 4.41
N GLY A 208 5.82 -15.14 5.26
CA GLY A 208 7.01 -15.92 4.92
C GLY A 208 6.77 -16.89 3.77
N MET A 209 5.65 -17.62 3.78
CA MET A 209 5.27 -18.48 2.66
C MET A 209 5.09 -17.71 1.35
N GLN A 210 4.53 -16.51 1.41
CA GLN A 210 4.36 -15.67 0.23
C GLN A 210 5.67 -15.15 -0.31
N VAL A 211 6.58 -14.72 0.57
CA VAL A 211 7.91 -14.29 0.13
C VAL A 211 8.63 -15.45 -0.53
N MET A 212 8.60 -16.66 0.03
CA MET A 212 9.21 -17.84 -0.61
C MET A 212 8.63 -18.11 -2.01
N MET A 213 7.30 -17.98 -2.18
CA MET A 213 6.67 -18.14 -3.49
C MET A 213 7.08 -17.05 -4.49
N LEU A 214 7.28 -15.82 -4.02
CA LEU A 214 7.68 -14.68 -4.85
C LEU A 214 9.17 -14.71 -5.19
N GLU A 215 10.01 -15.11 -4.24
CA GLU A 215 11.44 -15.32 -4.44
C GLU A 215 11.70 -16.45 -5.44
N ALA A 216 10.82 -17.45 -5.50
CA ALA A 216 10.87 -18.49 -6.52
C ALA A 216 10.61 -17.95 -7.96
N ASN A 217 10.01 -16.76 -8.11
CA ASN A 217 9.87 -16.10 -9.40
C ASN A 217 11.18 -15.36 -9.74
N ALA A 218 12.10 -16.08 -10.39
CA ALA A 218 13.42 -15.54 -10.77
C ALA A 218 13.34 -14.26 -11.61
N THR A 219 12.33 -14.11 -12.47
CA THR A 219 12.14 -12.89 -13.27
C THR A 219 11.78 -11.70 -12.39
N LEU A 220 10.86 -11.88 -11.45
CA LEU A 220 10.50 -10.84 -10.48
C LEU A 220 11.72 -10.44 -9.65
N MET A 221 12.48 -11.41 -9.13
CA MET A 221 13.65 -11.12 -8.29
C MET A 221 14.78 -10.42 -9.05
N ALA A 222 15.03 -10.82 -10.30
CA ALA A 222 15.99 -10.14 -11.16
C ALA A 222 15.58 -8.68 -11.42
N GLU A 223 14.28 -8.43 -11.62
CA GLU A 223 13.76 -7.08 -11.81
C GLU A 223 13.83 -6.26 -10.51
N CYS A 224 13.51 -6.86 -9.36
CA CYS A 224 13.66 -6.17 -8.07
C CYS A 224 15.13 -5.75 -7.84
N GLN A 225 16.07 -6.63 -8.14
CA GLN A 225 17.50 -6.33 -8.06
C GLN A 225 17.95 -5.27 -9.07
N SER A 226 17.45 -5.31 -10.31
CA SER A 226 17.76 -4.31 -11.34
C SER A 226 17.27 -2.91 -10.95
N MET A 227 16.16 -2.84 -10.19
CA MET A 227 15.63 -1.61 -9.60
C MET A 227 16.32 -1.19 -8.30
N GLY A 228 17.33 -1.93 -7.82
CA GLY A 228 18.02 -1.67 -6.56
C GLY A 228 17.18 -1.95 -5.31
N ILE A 229 16.10 -2.73 -5.44
CA ILE A 229 15.23 -3.15 -4.34
C ILE A 229 15.76 -4.48 -3.81
N GLU A 230 16.50 -4.43 -2.70
CA GLU A 230 17.00 -5.63 -2.04
C GLU A 230 15.88 -6.33 -1.25
N VAL A 231 15.51 -7.52 -1.70
CA VAL A 231 14.72 -8.49 -0.94
C VAL A 231 15.71 -9.34 -0.15
N SER A 232 15.71 -9.21 1.18
CA SER A 232 16.69 -9.86 2.05
C SER A 232 16.21 -11.26 2.46
N ASN A 233 16.97 -12.31 2.09
CA ASN A 233 16.70 -13.74 2.37
C ASN A 233 16.74 -14.14 3.87
N ALA A 234 16.65 -13.19 4.81
CA ALA A 234 16.91 -13.46 6.23
C ALA A 234 15.87 -14.38 6.91
N ALA A 235 14.66 -14.55 6.34
CA ALA A 235 13.68 -15.50 6.88
C ALA A 235 14.09 -16.97 6.67
N THR A 236 14.96 -17.24 5.69
CA THR A 236 15.32 -18.61 5.28
C THR A 236 16.35 -19.25 6.21
N GLU A 237 17.17 -18.46 6.92
CA GLU A 237 18.27 -19.01 7.71
C GLU A 237 17.90 -19.37 9.17
N LYS A 238 16.83 -18.81 9.74
CA LYS A 238 16.48 -19.06 11.15
C LYS A 238 15.44 -20.19 11.35
N SER A 239 14.78 -20.64 10.28
CA SER A 239 13.77 -21.72 10.36
C SER A 239 14.37 -23.12 10.51
N THR A 240 15.69 -23.29 10.35
CA THR A 240 16.37 -24.59 10.48
C THR A 240 16.89 -24.88 11.90
N SER A 241 16.74 -23.95 12.85
CA SER A 241 17.30 -24.08 14.20
C SER A 241 16.26 -23.90 15.30
N SER A 242 15.24 -24.77 15.30
CA SER A 242 14.36 -25.00 16.46
C SER A 242 14.02 -26.49 16.57
N SER A 243 14.80 -27.19 17.39
CA SER A 243 14.43 -28.39 18.17
C SER A 243 13.73 -29.55 17.45
N SER A 244 14.53 -30.58 17.18
CA SER A 244 14.13 -31.98 17.05
C SER A 244 13.23 -32.45 18.19
N SER A 245 11.98 -32.78 17.87
CA SER A 245 11.21 -33.81 18.57
C SER A 245 10.42 -34.62 17.55
N SER A 246 10.74 -35.90 17.51
CA SER A 246 10.26 -36.94 16.60
C SER A 246 8.76 -37.21 16.67
N SER A 247 8.09 -37.27 15.51
CA SER A 247 7.17 -38.37 15.15
C SER A 247 6.70 -38.26 13.68
N THR A 248 7.22 -39.16 12.86
CA THR A 248 6.57 -40.00 11.84
C THR A 248 5.38 -39.46 11.00
N ALA A 249 5.71 -39.14 9.75
CA ALA A 249 5.10 -39.58 8.47
C ALA A 249 3.72 -39.08 7.96
N GLU A 250 3.80 -38.69 6.68
CA GLU A 250 2.79 -38.73 5.58
C GLU A 250 1.62 -37.74 5.54
N SER A 251 1.77 -36.71 4.69
CA SER A 251 1.05 -36.69 3.41
C SER A 251 1.55 -35.59 2.49
N THR A 252 2.07 -36.02 1.34
CA THR A 252 2.42 -35.21 0.18
C THR A 252 1.13 -34.70 -0.46
N ALA A 253 0.62 -33.56 0.01
CA ALA A 253 -0.50 -32.88 -0.64
C ALA A 253 0.03 -32.09 -1.84
N SER A 254 -0.30 -32.61 -3.03
CA SER A 254 -0.16 -31.95 -4.32
C SER A 254 -0.56 -30.47 -4.24
N ILE A 255 0.41 -29.58 -4.45
CA ILE A 255 0.22 -28.13 -4.58
C ILE A 255 -0.45 -27.91 -5.94
N ASN A 256 -1.75 -28.18 -5.97
CA ASN A 256 -2.59 -27.88 -7.10
C ASN A 256 -2.73 -26.36 -7.14
N LYS A 257 -2.45 -25.76 -8.31
CA LYS A 257 -2.40 -24.33 -8.67
C LYS A 257 -3.49 -23.47 -7.99
N MET A 258 -3.33 -23.18 -6.70
CA MET A 258 -4.16 -22.22 -5.99
C MET A 258 -3.61 -20.85 -6.36
N SER A 259 -4.46 -20.03 -6.97
CA SER A 259 -4.12 -18.72 -7.52
C SER A 259 -3.29 -17.91 -6.52
N LEU A 260 -2.01 -17.66 -6.86
CA LEU A 260 -1.01 -16.97 -6.04
C LEU A 260 -1.53 -15.63 -5.48
N THR A 261 -2.45 -14.99 -6.22
CA THR A 261 -3.07 -13.71 -5.89
C THR A 261 -3.93 -13.74 -4.64
N ALA A 262 -4.45 -14.91 -4.26
CA ALA A 262 -5.26 -15.06 -3.07
C ALA A 262 -4.46 -14.79 -1.79
N LEU A 263 -3.29 -15.41 -1.63
CA LEU A 263 -2.54 -15.36 -0.38
C LEU A 263 -2.18 -13.91 0.02
N PHE A 264 -1.81 -13.06 -0.94
CA PHE A 264 -1.33 -11.68 -0.75
C PHE A 264 -2.15 -10.79 0.17
N MET A 265 -3.47 -10.92 0.15
CA MET A 265 -4.34 -9.96 0.84
C MET A 265 -4.91 -10.51 2.14
N GLY A 266 -4.88 -11.83 2.37
CA GLY A 266 -5.22 -12.43 3.66
C GLY A 266 -4.23 -12.07 4.77
N GLY A 267 -2.93 -12.02 4.43
CA GLY A 267 -1.88 -11.60 5.38
C GLY A 267 -1.98 -10.11 5.76
N LEU A 268 -2.33 -9.25 4.79
CA LEU A 268 -2.49 -7.80 4.99
C LEU A 268 -3.80 -7.46 5.73
N ALA A 269 -4.88 -8.18 5.44
CA ALA A 269 -6.17 -7.95 6.07
C ALA A 269 -6.25 -8.50 7.50
N LEU A 270 -5.55 -9.60 7.84
CA LEU A 270 -5.32 -10.01 9.23
C LEU A 270 -4.51 -8.96 10.02
N GLY A 271 -3.58 -8.27 9.36
CA GLY A 271 -2.83 -7.17 9.97
C GLY A 271 -3.67 -5.89 10.21
N MET A 272 -4.60 -5.57 9.31
CA MET A 272 -5.44 -4.37 9.42
C MET A 272 -6.72 -4.56 10.25
N ALA A 273 -7.26 -5.77 10.37
CA ALA A 273 -8.42 -6.05 11.23
C ALA A 273 -8.06 -6.08 12.74
N MET A 274 -6.77 -6.03 13.08
CA MET A 274 -6.26 -6.14 14.46
C MET A 274 -5.56 -4.87 14.97
N LEU A 275 -5.68 -3.75 14.24
CA LEU A 275 -5.33 -2.38 14.65
C LEU A 275 -6.61 -1.57 14.87
#